data_AF-A0A2V9I4S6-F1
#
_entry.id   AF-A0A2V9I4S6-F1
#
_cell.length_a   1.000
_cell.length_b   1.000
_cell.length_c   1.000
_cell.angle_alpha   90.00
_cell.angle_beta   90.00
_cell.angle_gamma   90.00
#
_symmetry.space_group_name_H-M   'P 1'
#
loop_
_entity.id
_entity.type
_entity.pdbx_description
1 polymer ?
#
loop_
_entity_poly.entity_id
_entity_poly.type
_entity_poly.pdbx_seq_one_letter_code
_entity_poly.pdbx_strand_id
1 'polypeptide(L)'
;MVGSYIKFPSTRAEREKTRDPRKSIEELYQNRDDYLRKITAAARSLAQGGYVLERDITKIVDKAAAQWDYTMGSSGRTAAR
;
A
#
# COMPACT_ATOMS: atom_id res chain seq x y z
N MET A 1 20.61 -1.91 11.51
CA MET A 1 20.07 -2.90 10.56
C MET A 1 18.84 -2.28 9.90
N VAL A 2 18.79 -2.20 8.56
CA VAL A 2 17.63 -1.64 7.83
C VAL A 2 16.90 -2.82 7.19
N GLY A 3 15.59 -2.97 7.47
CA GLY A 3 14.77 -3.99 6.84
C GLY A 3 14.48 -3.65 5.37
N SER A 4 14.42 -4.67 4.51
CA SER A 4 14.02 -4.52 3.10
C SER A 4 12.68 -5.20 2.84
N TYR A 5 11.93 -4.69 1.88
CA TYR A 5 10.72 -5.36 1.38
C TYR A 5 10.65 -5.27 -0.15
N ILE A 6 9.98 -6.25 -0.76
CA ILE A 6 9.70 -6.29 -2.20
C ILE A 6 8.29 -5.76 -2.42
N LYS A 7 8.17 -4.64 -3.12
CA LYS A 7 6.87 -4.05 -3.46
C LYS A 7 6.03 -5.01 -4.30
N PHE A 8 4.72 -4.91 -4.16
CA PHE A 8 3.83 -5.51 -5.15
C PHE A 8 3.94 -4.75 -6.48
N PRO A 9 3.68 -5.42 -7.61
CA PRO A 9 3.55 -4.73 -8.89
C PRO A 9 2.46 -3.66 -8.81
N SER A 10 2.72 -2.49 -9.40
CA SER A 10 1.78 -1.37 -9.33
C SER A 10 0.57 -1.62 -10.25
N THR A 11 0.84 -2.17 -11.44
CA THR A 11 -0.14 -2.45 -12.49
C THR A 11 -0.14 -3.92 -12.90
N ARG A 12 -1.22 -4.34 -13.57
CA ARG A 12 -1.31 -5.69 -14.15
C ARG A 12 -0.19 -5.96 -15.17
N ALA A 13 0.15 -4.97 -15.99
CA ALA A 13 1.21 -5.09 -16.99
C ALA A 13 2.59 -5.32 -16.34
N GLU A 14 2.88 -4.61 -15.24
CA GLU A 14 4.13 -4.80 -14.49
C GLU A 14 4.19 -6.21 -13.89
N ARG A 15 3.09 -6.71 -13.32
CA ARG A 15 2.99 -8.07 -12.79
C ARG A 15 3.27 -9.12 -13.87
N GLU A 16 2.66 -8.98 -15.05
CA GLU A 16 2.83 -9.93 -16.16
C GLU A 16 4.26 -9.89 -16.71
N LYS A 17 4.87 -8.70 -16.79
CA LYS A 17 6.26 -8.53 -17.20
C LYS A 17 7.24 -9.20 -16.23
N THR A 18 7.03 -9.05 -14.93
CA THR A 18 7.90 -9.64 -13.90
C THR A 18 7.54 -11.08 -13.53
N ARG A 19 6.41 -11.58 -14.06
CA ARG A 19 5.82 -12.89 -13.73
C ARG A 19 5.61 -13.08 -12.22
N ASP A 20 5.25 -12.00 -11.53
CA ASP A 20 4.94 -12.06 -10.09
C ASP A 20 3.60 -12.78 -9.90
N PRO A 21 3.53 -13.85 -9.09
CA PRO A 21 2.27 -14.56 -8.84
C PRO A 21 1.27 -13.74 -8.03
N ARG A 22 1.71 -12.68 -7.35
CA ARG A 22 0.87 -11.84 -6.50
C ARG A 22 0.12 -10.82 -7.36
N LYS A 23 -1.15 -10.58 -7.04
CA LYS A 23 -1.96 -9.54 -7.70
C LYS A 23 -1.30 -8.17 -7.56
N SER A 24 -1.41 -7.35 -8.61
CA SER A 24 -0.94 -5.97 -8.58
C SER A 24 -1.81 -5.10 -7.66
N ILE A 25 -1.30 -3.93 -7.27
CA ILE A 25 -2.04 -2.98 -6.44
C ILE A 25 -3.34 -2.53 -7.13
N GLU A 26 -3.28 -2.24 -8.42
CA GLU A 26 -4.44 -1.91 -9.26
C GLU A 26 -5.52 -3.01 -9.25
N GLU A 27 -5.13 -4.28 -9.10
CA GLU A 27 -6.08 -5.40 -9.05
C GLU A 27 -6.60 -5.69 -7.64
N LEU A 28 -5.92 -5.20 -6.60
CA LEU A 28 -6.30 -5.37 -5.20
C LEU A 28 -7.24 -4.27 -4.70
N TYR A 29 -7.08 -3.06 -5.23
CA TYR A 29 -7.81 -1.87 -4.79
C TYR A 29 -8.34 -1.10 -5.99
N GLN A 30 -9.61 -0.73 -5.95
CA GLN A 30 -10.26 0.01 -7.05
C GLN A 30 -9.61 1.39 -7.27
N ASN A 31 -9.20 2.04 -6.17
CA ASN A 31 -8.55 3.34 -6.17
C ASN A 31 -7.89 3.60 -4.80
N ARG A 32 -7.26 4.77 -4.68
CA ARG A 32 -6.61 5.25 -3.46
C ARG A 32 -7.56 5.30 -2.27
N ASP A 33 -8.81 5.70 -2.47
CA ASP A 33 -9.78 5.85 -1.38
C ASP A 33 -10.27 4.49 -0.85
N ASP A 34 -10.45 3.48 -1.72
CA ASP A 34 -10.73 2.10 -1.30
C ASP A 34 -9.60 1.56 -0.42
N TYR A 35 -8.35 1.82 -0.80
CA TYR A 35 -7.17 1.45 -0.02
C TYR A 35 -7.15 2.13 1.36
N LEU A 36 -7.33 3.45 1.42
CA LEU A 36 -7.33 4.19 2.69
C LEU A 36 -8.51 3.85 3.58
N ARG A 37 -9.68 3.57 3.00
CA ARG A 37 -10.85 3.11 3.76
C ARG A 37 -10.59 1.76 4.42
N LYS A 38 -10.00 0.80 3.70
CA LYS A 38 -9.62 -0.51 4.26
C LYS A 38 -8.59 -0.36 5.39
N ILE A 39 -7.61 0.52 5.24
CA ILE A 39 -6.62 0.80 6.30
C ILE A 39 -7.25 1.43 7.52
N THR A 40 -8.13 2.41 7.31
CA THR A 40 -8.84 3.07 8.41
C THR A 40 -9.69 2.06 9.20
N ALA A 41 -10.38 1.16 8.51
CA ALA A 41 -11.16 0.09 9.16
C ALA A 41 -10.26 -0.85 9.98
N ALA A 42 -9.12 -1.28 9.43
CA ALA A 42 -8.16 -2.12 10.13
C ALA A 42 -7.55 -1.42 11.35
N ALA A 43 -7.16 -0.15 11.21
CA ALA A 43 -6.60 0.65 12.32
C ALA A 43 -7.62 0.84 13.46
N ARG A 44 -8.90 1.06 13.13
CA ARG A 44 -9.98 1.11 14.13
C ARG A 44 -10.17 -0.22 14.84
N SER A 45 -10.14 -1.34 14.12
CA SER A 45 -10.23 -2.67 14.73
C SER A 45 -9.05 -2.94 15.68
N LEU A 46 -7.84 -2.53 15.31
CA LEU A 46 -6.67 -2.62 16.19
C LEU A 46 -6.79 -1.71 17.41
N ALA A 47 -7.39 -0.53 17.27
CA ALA A 47 -7.62 0.36 18.40
C ALA A 47 -8.64 -0.21 19.39
N GLN A 48 -9.72 -0.81 18.88
CA GLN A 48 -10.69 -1.54 19.71
C GLN A 48 -10.04 -2.71 20.45
N GLY A 49 -9.05 -3.37 19.84
CA GLY A 49 -8.27 -4.44 20.46
C GLY A 49 -7.18 -3.96 21.42
N GLY A 50 -6.99 -2.64 21.60
CA GLY A 50 -5.95 -2.08 22.46
C GLY A 50 -4.52 -2.15 21.88
N TYR A 51 -4.36 -2.50 20.61
CA TYR A 51 -3.06 -2.58 19.94
C TYR A 51 -2.59 -1.24 19.36
N VAL A 52 -3.52 -0.33 19.11
CA VAL A 52 -3.28 1.01 18.54
C VAL A 52 -4.04 2.04 19.37
N LEU A 53 -3.49 3.25 19.50
CA LEU A 53 -4.19 4.35 20.16
C LEU A 53 -5.06 5.09 19.14
N GLU A 54 -6.29 5.46 19.52
CA GLU A 54 -7.23 6.12 18.59
C GLU A 54 -6.64 7.38 17.95
N ARG A 55 -5.89 8.18 18.71
CA ARG A 55 -5.21 9.38 18.23
C ARG A 55 -4.16 9.13 17.14
N ASP A 56 -3.65 7.90 17.04
CA ASP A 56 -2.62 7.53 16.06
C ASP A 56 -3.21 6.97 14.77
N ILE A 57 -4.53 6.72 14.71
CA ILE A 57 -5.21 6.25 13.49
C ILE A 57 -4.96 7.23 12.34
N THR A 58 -5.10 8.53 12.55
CA THR A 58 -4.85 9.54 11.50
C THR A 58 -3.43 9.44 10.96
N LYS A 59 -2.41 9.35 11.84
CA LYS A 59 -1.01 9.22 11.43
C LYS A 59 -0.75 7.94 10.64
N ILE A 60 -1.42 6.84 10.98
CA ILE A 60 -1.32 5.57 10.24
C ILE A 60 -1.88 5.73 8.83
N VAL A 61 -3.06 6.36 8.71
CA VAL A 61 -3.71 6.62 7.41
C VAL A 61 -2.87 7.57 6.56
N ASP A 62 -2.29 8.63 7.13
CA ASP A 62 -1.41 9.56 6.42
C ASP A 62 -0.15 8.88 5.86
N LYS A 63 0.48 8.02 6.68
CA LYS A 63 1.63 7.21 6.23
C LYS A 63 1.24 6.25 5.11
N ALA A 64 0.08 5.63 5.20
CA ALA A 64 -0.43 4.75 4.15
C ALA A 64 -0.69 5.50 2.85
N ALA A 65 -1.25 6.70 2.92
CA ALA A 65 -1.41 7.61 1.79
C ALA A 65 -0.07 7.87 1.09
N ALA A 66 0.96 8.26 1.85
CA ALA A 66 2.30 8.47 1.30
C ALA A 66 2.89 7.20 0.67
N GLN A 67 2.65 6.03 1.27
CA GLN A 67 3.11 4.75 0.72
C GLN A 67 2.40 4.39 -0.60
N TRP A 68 1.10 4.67 -0.72
CA TRP A 68 0.35 4.53 -1.97
C TRP A 68 0.97 5.40 -3.06
N ASP A 69 1.17 6.69 -2.76
CA ASP A 69 1.71 7.66 -3.71
C ASP A 69 3.13 7.28 -4.14
N TYR A 70 3.96 6.79 -3.21
CA TYR A 70 5.29 6.27 -3.52
C TYR A 70 5.26 5.01 -4.39
N THR A 71 4.30 4.11 -4.19
CA THR A 71 4.24 2.86 -4.95
C THR A 71 3.67 3.09 -6.35
N MET A 72 2.53 3.80 -6.43
CA MET A 72 1.87 4.11 -7.70
C MET A 72 2.66 5.12 -8.53
N GLY A 73 3.30 6.11 -7.90
CA GLY A 73 4.15 7.11 -8.56
C GLY A 73 5.54 6.60 -8.96
N SER A 74 6.01 5.48 -8.41
CA SER A 74 7.29 4.87 -8.77
C SER A 74 7.21 3.95 -9.99
N SER A 75 6.01 3.57 -10.44
CA SER A 75 5.79 2.68 -11.58
C SER A 75 6.39 3.20 -12.90
N GLY A 76 6.69 4.50 -13.00
CA GLY A 76 7.36 5.13 -14.14
C GLY A 76 8.89 5.26 -14.06
N ARG A 77 9.54 4.96 -12.93
CA ARG A 77 10.99 5.23 -12.73
C ARG A 77 11.94 4.05 -12.95
N THR A 78 11.43 2.82 -13.08
CA THR A 78 12.28 1.62 -13.14
C THR A 78 12.55 1.11 -14.58
N ALA A 79 12.16 1.88 -15.61
CA ALA A 79 12.38 1.52 -17.02
C ALA A 79 13.59 2.21 -17.68
N ALA A 80 14.54 2.73 -16.90
CA ALA A 80 15.76 3.32 -17.42
C ALA A 80 16.98 2.77 -16.67
N ARG A 81 17.52 1.65 -17.14
CA ARG A 81 18.93 1.29 -17.06
C ARG A 81 19.27 0.34 -18.20
#